data_AF-A0A143XS69-F1
#
_entry.id   AF-A0A143XS69-F1
#
_cell.length_a   1.000
_cell.length_b   1.000
_cell.length_c   1.000
_cell.angle_alpha   90.00
_cell.angle_beta   90.00
_cell.angle_gamma   90.00
#
_symmetry.space_group_name_H-M   'P 1'
#
loop_
_entity.id
_entity.type
_entity.pdbx_description
1 polymer ?
#
loop_
_entity_poly.entity_id
_entity_poly.type
_entity_poly.pdbx_seq_one_letter_code
_entity_poly.pdbx_strand_id
1 'polypeptide(L)'
;MMEIEQHIWGMTPEGEAVVLYTMRNASGAEVRLGTYGAAVVSVAVPDRNGRMDDVALGCKNYDGYFGDPAAIGKSVGRCAGRIAGGRMRIEGTEYRLETNNGPGHLGGGTRGFADRLWEGRVETNRVVMSLLSEEGDQGYPGTLAVEAVFDFGDDNALEITYLARTDRTTVVNLTSRLCLNLAGAGRGDILGHELRLAASRALELDTWQLPTGRTTEVAGTPLDFRSFRTIGEGIGAASCPTAGGSLRAGTGSVNVPEPGTGYGTELRAATGTRTGEEAGPGTASGTGPGIGPDPYGIRALGGYDHPFPIDGWRPNILAEAAELRDPQSGRRVEVLTSQPCIVLRTGNRLAGGCEPDGRYADHAGVMLECQHYPDAVHHPAFPSPLLRADELYCQKTVYRFGTF
;
A
#
# COMPACT_ATOMS: atom_id res chain seq x y z
N MET A 1 6.95 -11.72 -29.13
CA MET A 1 5.85 -10.77 -29.41
C MET A 1 4.93 -10.86 -28.20
N MET A 2 4.59 -9.74 -27.58
CA MET A 2 3.71 -9.70 -26.40
C MET A 2 2.32 -10.22 -26.80
N GLU A 3 1.84 -11.23 -26.08
CA GLU A 3 0.47 -11.74 -26.20
C GLU A 3 -0.40 -11.08 -25.12
N ILE A 4 -1.56 -10.54 -25.50
CA ILE A 4 -2.53 -9.96 -24.56
C ILE A 4 -3.87 -10.64 -24.79
N GLU A 5 -4.28 -11.43 -23.81
CA GLU A 5 -5.62 -12.03 -23.75
C GLU A 5 -6.49 -11.24 -22.78
N GLN A 6 -7.79 -11.11 -23.07
CA GLN A 6 -8.76 -10.51 -22.16
C GLN A 6 -10.02 -11.39 -22.07
N HIS A 7 -10.60 -11.50 -20.88
CA HIS A 7 -11.90 -12.12 -20.70
C HIS A 7 -12.67 -11.47 -19.56
N ILE A 8 -13.99 -11.62 -19.57
CA ILE A 8 -14.83 -11.26 -18.43
C ILE A 8 -14.51 -12.23 -17.30
N TRP A 9 -13.92 -11.70 -16.23
CA TRP A 9 -13.53 -12.45 -15.05
C TRP A 9 -14.68 -12.56 -14.04
N GLY A 10 -15.54 -11.54 -14.01
CA GLY A 10 -16.69 -11.47 -13.14
C GLY A 10 -17.59 -10.28 -13.43
N MET A 11 -18.53 -10.02 -12.52
CA MET A 11 -19.44 -8.88 -12.60
C MET A 11 -19.44 -8.14 -11.25
N THR A 12 -19.55 -6.82 -11.28
CA THR A 12 -19.86 -6.04 -10.08
C THR A 12 -21.28 -6.37 -9.59
N PRO A 13 -21.62 -6.06 -8.33
CA PRO A 13 -23.00 -6.16 -7.84
C PRO A 13 -24.01 -5.40 -8.70
N GLU A 14 -23.57 -4.32 -9.36
CA GLU A 14 -24.35 -3.48 -10.26
C GLU A 14 -24.49 -4.06 -11.68
N GLY A 15 -23.81 -5.18 -11.98
CA GLY A 15 -23.89 -5.88 -13.26
C GLY A 15 -22.88 -5.41 -14.31
N GLU A 16 -21.85 -4.66 -13.92
CA GLU A 16 -20.78 -4.22 -14.82
C GLU A 16 -19.67 -5.26 -14.90
N ALA A 17 -19.08 -5.45 -16.09
CA ALA A 17 -18.07 -6.48 -16.28
C ALA A 17 -16.73 -6.12 -15.63
N VAL A 18 -16.23 -7.02 -14.78
CA VAL A 18 -14.83 -7.01 -14.35
C VAL A 18 -14.03 -7.83 -15.35
N VAL A 19 -13.05 -7.21 -16.00
CA VAL A 19 -12.23 -7.83 -17.05
C VAL A 19 -10.85 -8.15 -16.50
N LEU A 20 -10.34 -9.34 -16.82
CA LEU A 20 -8.96 -9.74 -16.54
C LEU A 20 -8.17 -9.77 -17.84
N TYR A 21 -7.07 -9.04 -17.87
CA TYR A 21 -6.08 -9.04 -18.93
C TYR A 21 -4.91 -9.93 -18.53
N THR A 22 -4.40 -10.73 -19.46
CA THR A 22 -3.21 -11.56 -19.28
C THR A 22 -2.19 -11.17 -20.33
N MET A 23 -1.07 -10.59 -19.89
CA MET A 23 0.06 -10.16 -20.72
C MET A 23 1.18 -11.19 -20.60
N ARG A 24 1.55 -11.86 -21.70
CA ARG A 24 2.59 -12.89 -21.70
C ARG A 24 3.72 -12.54 -22.68
N ASN A 25 4.95 -12.54 -22.18
CA ASN A 25 6.13 -12.24 -22.98
C ASN A 25 6.72 -13.50 -23.64
N ALA A 26 7.75 -13.34 -24.48
CA ALA A 26 8.32 -14.45 -25.26
C ALA A 26 9.01 -15.54 -24.40
N SER A 27 9.38 -15.22 -23.15
CA SER A 27 9.99 -16.17 -22.22
C SER A 27 8.95 -17.01 -21.45
N GLY A 28 7.67 -16.68 -21.60
CA GLY A 28 6.56 -17.28 -20.86
C GLY A 28 6.30 -16.64 -19.49
N ALA A 29 7.02 -15.58 -19.12
CA ALA A 29 6.65 -14.76 -17.97
C ALA A 29 5.33 -14.03 -18.25
N GLU A 30 4.54 -13.81 -17.20
CA GLU A 30 3.15 -13.39 -17.32
C GLU A 30 2.76 -12.37 -16.24
N VAL A 31 2.02 -11.34 -16.64
CA VAL A 31 1.36 -10.39 -15.72
C VAL A 31 -0.14 -10.44 -15.97
N ARG A 32 -0.95 -10.52 -14.90
CA ARG A 32 -2.41 -10.38 -15.01
C ARG A 32 -2.88 -9.09 -14.36
N LEU A 33 -3.83 -8.43 -15.01
CA LEU A 33 -4.37 -7.13 -14.62
C LEU A 33 -5.89 -7.17 -14.56
N GLY A 34 -6.49 -6.73 -13.46
CA GLY A 34 -7.94 -6.65 -13.26
C GLY A 34 -8.46 -5.22 -13.35
N THR A 35 -9.60 -5.00 -13.99
CA THR A 35 -10.19 -3.65 -14.13
C THR A 35 -10.70 -3.06 -12.82
N TYR A 36 -11.03 -3.87 -11.81
CA TYR A 36 -11.42 -3.34 -10.50
C TYR A 36 -10.20 -2.85 -9.73
N GLY A 37 -10.13 -1.54 -9.49
CA GLY A 37 -9.01 -0.86 -8.87
C GLY A 37 -7.76 -0.75 -9.75
N ALA A 38 -7.86 -1.02 -11.06
CA ALA A 38 -6.72 -1.14 -11.97
C ALA A 38 -5.57 -1.94 -11.33
N ALA A 39 -5.88 -3.19 -10.98
CA ALA A 39 -5.08 -4.01 -10.10
C ALA A 39 -4.10 -4.90 -10.85
N VAL A 40 -2.88 -5.01 -10.35
CA VAL A 40 -1.95 -6.09 -10.69
C VAL A 40 -2.35 -7.31 -9.87
N VAL A 41 -2.88 -8.32 -10.55
CA VAL A 41 -3.48 -9.52 -9.93
C VAL A 41 -2.43 -10.62 -9.71
N SER A 42 -1.50 -10.77 -10.65
CA SER A 42 -0.42 -11.77 -10.57
C SER A 42 0.80 -11.31 -11.37
N VAL A 43 1.98 -11.78 -10.98
CA VAL A 43 3.25 -11.61 -11.71
C VAL A 43 4.03 -12.93 -11.66
N ALA A 44 3.98 -13.73 -12.72
CA ALA A 44 4.69 -15.00 -12.81
C ALA A 44 6.05 -14.85 -13.49
N VAL A 45 7.14 -15.13 -12.76
CA VAL A 45 8.53 -14.91 -13.21
C VAL A 45 9.50 -16.04 -12.79
N PRO A 46 10.59 -16.26 -13.54
CA PRO A 46 11.55 -17.33 -13.25
C PRO A 46 12.31 -17.13 -11.94
N ASP A 47 12.55 -18.25 -11.23
CA ASP A 47 13.66 -18.37 -10.30
C ASP A 47 14.99 -18.61 -11.03
N ARG A 48 16.10 -18.75 -10.28
CA ARG A 48 17.44 -19.00 -10.85
C ARG A 48 17.55 -20.29 -11.68
N ASN A 49 16.61 -21.22 -11.50
CA ASN A 49 16.56 -22.51 -12.19
C ASN A 49 15.53 -22.49 -13.34
N GLY A 50 14.95 -21.32 -13.66
CA GLY A 50 13.95 -21.16 -14.70
C GLY A 50 12.53 -21.60 -14.32
N ARG A 51 12.24 -21.85 -13.03
CA ARG A 51 10.90 -22.22 -12.58
C ARG A 51 10.04 -20.98 -12.41
N MET A 52 8.91 -20.92 -13.10
CA MET A 52 7.92 -19.87 -12.90
C MET A 52 7.21 -20.06 -11.56
N ASP A 53 7.01 -18.95 -10.84
CA ASP A 53 6.03 -18.87 -9.76
C ASP A 53 5.44 -17.45 -9.75
N ASP A 54 4.21 -17.32 -9.26
CA ASP A 54 3.60 -16.02 -9.04
C ASP A 54 4.25 -15.35 -7.84
N VAL A 55 4.75 -14.13 -7.98
CA VAL A 55 5.39 -13.38 -6.90
C VAL A 55 4.54 -12.21 -6.40
N ALA A 56 3.38 -11.97 -6.99
CA ALA A 56 2.45 -10.95 -6.55
C ALA A 56 1.33 -11.58 -5.70
N LEU A 57 1.12 -11.05 -4.51
CA LEU A 57 -0.06 -11.38 -3.73
C LEU A 57 -1.28 -10.78 -4.43
N GLY A 58 -2.36 -11.57 -4.51
CA GLY A 58 -3.62 -11.16 -5.09
C GLY A 58 -4.78 -12.05 -4.61
N CYS A 59 -6.02 -11.65 -4.94
CA CYS A 59 -7.19 -12.49 -4.69
C CYS A 59 -7.41 -13.48 -5.85
N LYS A 60 -7.78 -14.72 -5.52
CA LYS A 60 -8.07 -15.76 -6.53
C LYS A 60 -9.26 -15.41 -7.42
N ASN A 61 -10.28 -14.77 -6.84
CA ASN A 61 -11.51 -14.40 -7.51
C ASN A 61 -11.68 -12.87 -7.49
N TYR A 62 -12.39 -12.35 -8.49
CA TYR A 62 -12.62 -10.92 -8.68
C TYR A 62 -13.32 -10.24 -7.50
N ASP A 63 -14.24 -10.94 -6.84
CA ASP A 63 -15.05 -10.44 -5.74
C ASP A 63 -14.24 -10.19 -4.47
N GLY A 64 -13.12 -10.91 -4.29
CA GLY A 64 -12.17 -10.64 -3.21
C GLY A 64 -11.54 -9.24 -3.28
N TYR A 65 -11.50 -8.63 -4.47
CA TYR A 65 -11.03 -7.26 -4.63
C TYR A 65 -12.06 -6.23 -4.16
N PHE A 66 -13.34 -6.55 -3.96
CA PHE A 66 -14.31 -5.56 -3.53
C PHE A 66 -14.13 -5.22 -2.05
N GLY A 67 -13.97 -3.94 -1.72
CA GLY A 67 -13.80 -3.49 -0.34
C GLY A 67 -12.53 -3.99 0.36
N ASP A 68 -11.55 -4.53 -0.37
CA ASP A 68 -10.28 -4.99 0.21
C ASP A 68 -9.56 -3.82 0.92
N PRO A 69 -9.45 -3.86 2.27
CA PRO A 69 -8.87 -2.76 3.04
C PRO A 69 -7.36 -2.60 2.82
N ALA A 70 -6.66 -3.68 2.40
CA ALA A 70 -5.24 -3.60 2.08
C ALA A 70 -5.01 -3.00 0.68
N ALA A 71 -6.02 -3.05 -0.19
CA ALA A 71 -5.96 -2.66 -1.59
C ALA A 71 -4.79 -3.33 -2.33
N ILE A 72 -4.63 -4.64 -2.10
CA ILE A 72 -3.54 -5.46 -2.64
C ILE A 72 -3.55 -5.41 -4.17
N GLY A 73 -2.41 -5.04 -4.76
CA GLY A 73 -2.24 -4.97 -6.21
C GLY A 73 -2.85 -3.74 -6.88
N LYS A 74 -3.70 -2.98 -6.17
CA LYS A 74 -4.54 -1.93 -6.75
C LYS A 74 -3.84 -0.59 -6.91
N SER A 75 -4.34 0.22 -7.83
CA SER A 75 -3.98 1.62 -8.00
C SER A 75 -4.72 2.50 -6.98
N VAL A 76 -3.98 3.27 -6.19
CA VAL A 76 -4.51 4.12 -5.10
C VAL A 76 -4.52 5.58 -5.53
N GLY A 77 -5.62 6.28 -5.23
CA GLY A 77 -5.85 7.69 -5.55
C GLY A 77 -7.23 8.16 -5.05
N ARG A 78 -7.56 9.45 -5.08
CA ARG A 78 -6.85 10.55 -5.76
C ARG A 78 -5.53 10.97 -5.12
N CYS A 79 -5.39 10.75 -3.81
CA CYS A 79 -4.14 10.96 -3.06
C CYS A 79 -3.77 9.72 -2.23
N ALA A 80 -2.68 9.05 -2.60
CA ALA A 80 -2.06 8.01 -1.81
C ALA A 80 -1.38 8.58 -0.55
N GLY A 81 -1.16 7.70 0.44
CA GLY A 81 -0.73 8.11 1.78
C GLY A 81 -1.87 8.78 2.58
N ARG A 82 -1.49 9.56 3.59
CA ARG A 82 -2.42 10.26 4.50
C ARG A 82 -2.46 11.76 4.21
N ILE A 83 -3.62 12.38 4.43
CA ILE A 83 -3.81 13.83 4.55
C ILE A 83 -4.34 14.12 5.96
N ALA A 84 -3.59 14.91 6.72
CA ALA A 84 -3.89 15.24 8.11
C ALA A 84 -5.25 15.93 8.24
N GLY A 85 -6.05 15.50 9.22
CA GLY A 85 -7.35 16.09 9.52
C GLY A 85 -8.45 15.82 8.49
N GLY A 86 -8.13 15.17 7.35
CA GLY A 86 -9.02 15.12 6.18
C GLY A 86 -9.35 16.52 5.66
N ARG A 87 -8.37 17.42 5.65
CA ARG A 87 -8.54 18.80 5.19
C ARG A 87 -7.37 19.18 4.31
N MET A 88 -7.58 20.12 3.42
CA MET A 88 -6.50 20.74 2.66
C MET A 88 -6.90 22.15 2.28
N ARG A 89 -5.92 23.00 2.01
CA ARG A 89 -6.15 24.34 1.47
C ARG A 89 -5.46 24.47 0.12
N ILE A 90 -6.25 24.72 -0.92
CA ILE A 90 -5.77 24.90 -2.30
C ILE A 90 -6.17 26.30 -2.73
N GLU A 91 -5.19 27.11 -3.12
CA GLU A 91 -5.41 28.49 -3.61
C GLU A 91 -6.30 29.33 -2.68
N GLY A 92 -6.12 29.16 -1.37
CA GLY A 92 -6.88 29.88 -0.33
C GLY A 92 -8.24 29.27 0.03
N THR A 93 -8.74 28.30 -0.75
CA THR A 93 -10.00 27.60 -0.48
C THR A 93 -9.75 26.36 0.37
N GLU A 94 -10.52 26.20 1.45
CA GLU A 94 -10.49 24.99 2.29
C GLU A 94 -11.41 23.91 1.72
N TYR A 95 -10.88 22.70 1.61
CA TYR A 95 -11.61 21.49 1.22
C TYR A 95 -11.61 20.49 2.36
N ARG A 96 -12.73 19.79 2.52
CA ARG A 96 -12.91 18.73 3.52
C ARG A 96 -13.07 17.40 2.81
N LEU A 97 -12.28 16.44 3.23
CA LEU A 97 -12.26 15.07 2.76
C LEU A 97 -12.86 14.16 3.84
N GLU A 98 -13.22 12.94 3.46
CA GLU A 98 -13.62 11.91 4.42
C GLU A 98 -12.45 11.58 5.37
N THR A 99 -12.70 11.52 6.68
CA THR A 99 -11.73 10.98 7.65
C THR A 99 -11.95 9.48 7.85
N ASN A 100 -11.32 8.67 7.01
CA ASN A 100 -11.46 7.21 6.99
C ASN A 100 -10.32 6.47 7.74
N ASN A 101 -9.34 7.16 8.30
CA ASN A 101 -8.25 6.55 9.07
C ASN A 101 -7.86 7.40 10.29
N GLY A 102 -8.55 7.17 11.41
CA GLY A 102 -8.34 7.95 12.62
C GLY A 102 -8.56 9.45 12.36
N PRO A 103 -7.61 10.33 12.70
CA PRO A 103 -7.72 11.76 12.41
C PRO A 103 -7.43 12.13 10.94
N GLY A 104 -7.05 11.18 10.09
CA GLY A 104 -6.62 11.43 8.72
C GLY A 104 -7.57 10.92 7.62
N HIS A 105 -7.31 11.40 6.41
CA HIS A 105 -7.82 10.85 5.16
C HIS A 105 -6.75 9.98 4.52
N LEU A 106 -7.04 8.72 4.22
CA LEU A 106 -6.10 7.72 3.73
C LEU A 106 -6.50 7.22 2.33
N GLY A 107 -5.54 7.20 1.41
CA GLY A 107 -5.65 6.47 0.14
C GLY A 107 -6.72 6.97 -0.82
N GLY A 108 -7.17 8.21 -0.66
CA GLY A 108 -8.21 8.81 -1.49
C GLY A 108 -9.65 8.64 -0.98
N GLY A 109 -9.85 8.00 0.17
CA GLY A 109 -11.18 7.83 0.80
C GLY A 109 -11.73 6.41 0.67
N THR A 110 -12.91 6.16 1.25
CA THR A 110 -13.55 4.82 1.23
C THR A 110 -13.96 4.37 -0.16
N ARG A 111 -14.27 5.31 -1.06
CA ARG A 111 -14.53 5.03 -2.49
C ARG A 111 -13.43 5.61 -3.38
N GLY A 112 -12.19 5.58 -2.88
CA GLY A 112 -11.01 5.95 -3.65
C GLY A 112 -10.79 5.03 -4.85
N PHE A 113 -9.77 5.31 -5.64
CA PHE A 113 -9.56 4.66 -6.94
C PHE A 113 -9.37 3.15 -6.89
N ALA A 114 -8.91 2.64 -5.75
CA ALA A 114 -8.76 1.21 -5.49
C ALA A 114 -10.11 0.49 -5.32
N ASP A 115 -11.21 1.20 -5.05
CA ASP A 115 -12.53 0.59 -4.84
C ASP A 115 -13.52 0.98 -5.95
N ARG A 116 -13.01 1.11 -7.17
CA ARG A 116 -13.79 1.50 -8.35
C ARG A 116 -13.48 0.61 -9.53
N LEU A 117 -14.47 0.38 -10.38
CA LEU A 117 -14.26 -0.22 -11.70
C LEU A 117 -13.60 0.81 -12.63
N TRP A 118 -12.55 0.39 -13.32
CA TRP A 118 -11.89 1.17 -14.38
C TRP A 118 -12.29 0.64 -15.75
N GLU A 119 -12.34 1.51 -16.74
CA GLU A 119 -12.55 1.10 -18.14
C GLU A 119 -11.21 0.65 -18.73
N GLY A 120 -11.10 -0.62 -19.11
CA GLY A 120 -9.89 -1.21 -19.66
C GLY A 120 -9.90 -1.32 -21.18
N ARG A 121 -8.74 -1.16 -21.81
CA ARG A 121 -8.52 -1.36 -23.25
C ARG A 121 -7.10 -1.83 -23.54
N VAL A 122 -6.92 -2.52 -24.67
CA VAL A 122 -5.60 -2.91 -25.19
C VAL A 122 -5.15 -1.89 -26.23
N GLU A 123 -3.93 -1.38 -26.10
CA GLU A 123 -3.31 -0.49 -27.07
C GLU A 123 -2.01 -1.10 -27.59
N THR A 124 -2.06 -1.79 -28.74
CA THR A 124 -0.90 -2.52 -29.30
C THR A 124 -0.37 -3.59 -28.35
N ASN A 125 0.61 -3.26 -27.50
CA ASN A 125 1.33 -4.14 -26.59
C ASN A 125 1.22 -3.71 -25.11
N ARG A 126 0.29 -2.81 -24.79
CA ARG A 126 0.03 -2.32 -23.41
C ARG A 126 -1.45 -2.43 -23.07
N VAL A 127 -1.75 -2.46 -21.78
CA VAL A 127 -3.13 -2.34 -21.26
C VAL A 127 -3.28 -0.96 -20.64
N VAL A 128 -4.32 -0.23 -21.03
CA VAL A 128 -4.67 1.07 -20.45
C VAL A 128 -5.99 0.95 -19.72
N MET A 129 -6.02 1.43 -18.49
CA MET A 129 -7.23 1.51 -17.68
C MET A 129 -7.50 2.97 -17.35
N SER A 130 -8.71 3.45 -17.64
CA SER A 130 -9.12 4.84 -17.41
C SER A 130 -10.21 4.96 -16.35
N LEU A 131 -10.17 6.05 -15.59
CA LEU A 131 -11.16 6.42 -14.59
C LEU A 131 -11.42 7.92 -14.63
N LEU A 132 -12.70 8.30 -14.60
CA LEU A 132 -13.12 9.68 -14.38
C LEU A 132 -13.54 9.86 -12.92
N SER A 133 -12.87 10.79 -12.24
CA SER A 133 -13.18 11.22 -10.88
C SER A 133 -13.76 12.63 -10.97
N GLU A 134 -15.07 12.77 -10.77
CA GLU A 134 -15.79 14.03 -10.99
C GLU A 134 -15.41 15.11 -9.95
N GLU A 135 -15.78 16.36 -10.22
CA GLU A 135 -15.72 17.45 -9.23
C GLU A 135 -16.40 17.03 -7.92
N GLY A 136 -15.70 17.19 -6.80
CA GLY A 136 -16.21 16.85 -5.48
C GLY A 136 -16.14 15.37 -5.13
N ASP A 137 -15.65 14.49 -6.02
CA ASP A 137 -15.45 13.08 -5.72
C ASP A 137 -14.53 12.92 -4.50
N GLN A 138 -15.02 12.23 -3.46
CA GLN A 138 -14.38 12.09 -2.14
C GLN A 138 -14.00 13.43 -1.47
N GLY A 139 -14.58 14.55 -1.90
CA GLY A 139 -14.30 15.91 -1.40
C GLY A 139 -13.17 16.65 -2.13
N TYR A 140 -12.58 16.06 -3.17
CA TYR A 140 -11.51 16.70 -3.95
C TYR A 140 -12.09 17.68 -4.99
N PRO A 141 -11.50 18.88 -5.16
CA PRO A 141 -11.86 19.78 -6.25
C PRO A 141 -11.37 19.27 -7.59
N GLY A 142 -12.02 19.72 -8.65
CA GLY A 142 -11.72 19.42 -10.03
C GLY A 142 -12.22 18.05 -10.47
N THR A 143 -12.72 17.98 -11.68
CA THR A 143 -12.79 16.72 -12.42
C THR A 143 -11.37 16.29 -12.73
N LEU A 144 -11.05 15.02 -12.51
CA LEU A 144 -9.75 14.41 -12.83
C LEU A 144 -9.99 13.20 -13.75
N ALA A 145 -9.48 13.29 -14.97
CA ALA A 145 -9.38 12.15 -15.88
C ALA A 145 -8.02 11.47 -15.66
N VAL A 146 -8.04 10.18 -15.37
CA VAL A 146 -6.84 9.42 -14.98
C VAL A 146 -6.71 8.19 -15.86
N GLU A 147 -5.48 7.86 -16.24
CA GLU A 147 -5.13 6.60 -16.88
C GLU A 147 -4.00 5.90 -16.11
N ALA A 148 -4.15 4.61 -15.89
CA ALA A 148 -3.10 3.69 -15.50
C ALA A 148 -2.69 2.87 -16.73
N VAL A 149 -1.45 3.05 -17.19
CA VAL A 149 -0.90 2.40 -18.38
C VAL A 149 0.08 1.34 -17.94
N PHE A 150 -0.16 0.10 -18.35
CA PHE A 150 0.65 -1.07 -18.01
C PHE A 150 1.38 -1.57 -19.26
N ASP A 151 2.71 -1.48 -19.24
CA ASP A 151 3.59 -2.07 -20.23
C ASP A 151 4.34 -3.25 -19.59
N PHE A 152 4.47 -4.35 -20.32
CA PHE A 152 5.31 -5.49 -19.89
C PHE A 152 6.28 -5.85 -21.02
N GLY A 153 7.53 -6.15 -20.67
CA GLY A 153 8.62 -6.37 -21.63
C GLY A 153 9.15 -7.81 -21.65
N ASP A 154 9.91 -8.15 -22.70
CA ASP A 154 10.68 -9.41 -22.76
C ASP A 154 11.87 -9.42 -21.77
N ASP A 155 12.20 -8.27 -21.16
CA ASP A 155 13.15 -8.12 -20.05
C ASP A 155 12.51 -8.32 -18.66
N ASN A 156 11.26 -8.79 -18.62
CA ASN A 156 10.44 -8.92 -17.41
C ASN A 156 10.28 -7.60 -16.63
N ALA A 157 10.34 -6.45 -17.29
CA ALA A 157 9.98 -5.17 -16.69
C ALA A 157 8.47 -4.93 -16.81
N LEU A 158 7.80 -4.80 -15.66
CA LEU A 158 6.45 -4.26 -15.55
C LEU A 158 6.55 -2.76 -15.30
N GLU A 159 6.13 -1.96 -16.27
CA GLU A 159 6.03 -0.50 -16.13
C GLU A 159 4.57 -0.11 -15.86
N ILE A 160 4.37 0.75 -14.86
CA ILE A 160 3.10 1.37 -14.54
C ILE A 160 3.28 2.87 -14.70
N THR A 161 2.60 3.47 -15.67
CA THR A 161 2.58 4.92 -15.89
C THR A 161 1.21 5.47 -15.57
N TYR A 162 1.16 6.41 -14.63
CA TYR A 162 -0.06 7.15 -14.31
C TYR A 162 -0.06 8.49 -15.02
N LEU A 163 -1.12 8.73 -15.80
CA LEU A 163 -1.38 9.99 -16.48
C LEU A 163 -2.63 10.62 -15.88
N ALA A 164 -2.63 11.93 -15.63
CA ALA A 164 -3.86 12.61 -15.23
C ALA A 164 -3.93 14.06 -15.70
N ARG A 165 -5.16 14.51 -15.98
CA ARG A 165 -5.49 15.90 -16.30
C ARG A 165 -6.70 16.33 -15.51
N THR A 166 -6.72 17.60 -15.11
CA THR A 166 -7.82 18.17 -14.34
C THR A 166 -8.33 19.46 -14.97
N ASP A 167 -9.58 19.82 -14.68
CA ASP A 167 -10.17 21.10 -15.05
C ASP A 167 -9.97 22.20 -13.98
N ARG A 168 -9.43 21.84 -12.80
CA ARG A 168 -9.17 22.76 -11.68
C ARG A 168 -8.00 22.26 -10.84
N THR A 169 -7.18 23.18 -10.31
CA THR A 169 -6.09 22.82 -9.41
C THR A 169 -6.54 21.88 -8.28
N THR A 170 -5.89 20.73 -8.16
CA THR A 170 -6.24 19.69 -7.18
C THR A 170 -4.99 18.97 -6.66
N VAL A 171 -5.14 18.15 -5.63
CA VAL A 171 -4.07 17.26 -5.14
C VAL A 171 -4.13 15.95 -5.91
N VAL A 172 -2.99 15.51 -6.44
CA VAL A 172 -2.84 14.21 -7.10
C VAL A 172 -1.60 13.50 -6.59
N ASN A 173 -1.78 12.27 -6.10
CA ASN A 173 -0.69 11.38 -5.73
C ASN A 173 -1.13 9.94 -5.99
N LEU A 174 -0.58 9.29 -7.01
CA LEU A 174 -1.00 7.96 -7.48
C LEU A 174 0.14 6.96 -7.31
N THR A 175 -0.20 5.75 -6.85
CA THR A 175 0.73 4.62 -6.69
C THR A 175 0.02 3.30 -6.90
N SER A 176 0.78 2.26 -7.20
CA SER A 176 0.32 0.87 -7.11
C SER A 176 0.66 0.31 -5.73
N ARG A 177 -0.26 -0.49 -5.16
CA ARG A 177 -0.03 -1.34 -3.97
C ARG A 177 0.31 -2.77 -4.34
N LEU A 178 1.08 -2.96 -5.42
CA LEU A 178 1.68 -4.24 -5.76
C LEU A 178 2.39 -4.82 -4.53
N CYS A 179 1.90 -5.97 -4.06
CA CYS A 179 2.38 -6.65 -2.88
C CYS A 179 3.16 -7.88 -3.30
N LEU A 180 4.42 -7.97 -2.88
CA LEU A 180 5.36 -8.95 -3.43
C LEU A 180 5.81 -9.95 -2.37
N ASN A 181 5.91 -11.20 -2.79
CA ASN A 181 6.70 -12.23 -2.15
C ASN A 181 7.50 -12.98 -3.21
N LEU A 182 8.79 -12.66 -3.32
CA LEU A 182 9.69 -13.26 -4.32
C LEU A 182 9.94 -14.77 -4.13
N ALA A 183 9.67 -15.34 -2.96
CA ALA A 183 9.68 -16.80 -2.79
C ALA A 183 8.49 -17.44 -3.53
N GLY A 184 7.37 -16.72 -3.60
CA GLY A 184 6.11 -17.02 -4.29
C GLY A 184 4.93 -16.50 -3.46
N ALA A 185 3.84 -16.12 -4.11
CA ALA A 185 2.61 -15.69 -3.46
C ALA A 185 2.10 -16.80 -2.52
N GLY A 186 1.74 -16.42 -1.29
CA GLY A 186 1.32 -17.37 -0.25
C GLY A 186 2.44 -18.26 0.33
N ARG A 187 3.69 -18.15 -0.13
CA ARG A 187 4.82 -18.93 0.41
C ARG A 187 5.47 -18.24 1.61
N GLY A 188 4.81 -18.36 2.76
CA GLY A 188 5.34 -17.88 4.05
C GLY A 188 5.47 -16.36 4.11
N ASP A 189 6.37 -15.89 4.96
CA ASP A 189 6.62 -14.46 5.18
C ASP A 189 7.78 -13.90 4.33
N ILE A 190 7.92 -12.58 4.32
CA ILE A 190 9.00 -11.85 3.64
C ILE A 190 10.17 -11.47 4.56
N LEU A 191 10.23 -11.97 5.80
CA LEU A 191 11.21 -11.52 6.78
C LEU A 191 12.64 -11.89 6.36
N GLY A 192 12.80 -12.97 5.58
CA GLY A 192 14.07 -13.39 5.01
C GLY A 192 14.49 -12.65 3.73
N HIS A 193 13.62 -11.85 3.12
CA HIS A 193 13.96 -11.10 1.90
C HIS A 193 14.97 -10.01 2.22
N GLU A 194 15.93 -9.83 1.33
CA GLU A 194 16.92 -8.76 1.43
C GLU A 194 16.42 -7.54 0.67
N LEU A 195 16.43 -6.39 1.33
CA LEU A 195 16.01 -5.10 0.77
C LEU A 195 17.18 -4.12 0.77
N ARG A 196 17.29 -3.36 -0.31
CA ARG A 196 18.10 -2.14 -0.40
C ARG A 196 17.21 -1.00 -0.89
N LEU A 197 17.34 0.18 -0.28
CA LEU A 197 16.66 1.42 -0.67
C LEU A 197 17.70 2.48 -1.06
N ALA A 198 17.42 3.22 -2.12
CA ALA A 198 18.19 4.40 -2.52
C ALA A 198 17.78 5.64 -1.70
N ALA A 199 17.86 5.53 -0.37
CA ALA A 199 17.40 6.55 0.56
C ALA A 199 18.31 6.66 1.78
N SER A 200 18.84 7.84 2.02
CA SER A 200 19.65 8.19 3.20
C SER A 200 18.81 8.72 4.36
N ARG A 201 17.53 9.01 4.10
CA ARG A 201 16.60 9.61 5.04
C ARG A 201 15.25 8.91 5.04
N ALA A 202 14.54 9.03 6.15
CA ALA A 202 13.12 8.70 6.27
C ALA A 202 12.35 9.94 6.74
N LEU A 203 11.06 10.03 6.38
CA LEU A 203 10.19 11.04 6.96
C LEU A 203 9.95 10.71 8.44
N GLU A 204 10.08 11.71 9.29
CA GLU A 204 9.71 11.57 10.69
C GLU A 204 8.18 11.58 10.80
N LEU A 205 7.62 10.59 11.49
CA LEU A 205 6.18 10.42 11.67
C LEU A 205 5.79 10.68 13.13
N ASP A 206 4.60 11.22 13.32
CA ASP A 206 3.96 11.29 14.64
C ASP A 206 3.29 9.95 15.01
N THR A 207 2.64 9.92 16.18
CA THR A 207 1.93 8.72 16.67
C THR A 207 0.73 8.31 15.82
N TRP A 208 0.26 9.18 14.91
CA TRP A 208 -0.80 8.91 13.95
C TRP A 208 -0.28 8.54 12.56
N GLN A 209 1.04 8.34 12.42
CA GLN A 209 1.72 8.07 11.15
C GLN A 209 1.58 9.21 10.14
N LEU A 210 1.46 10.45 10.62
CA LEU A 210 1.49 11.66 9.82
C LEU A 210 2.91 12.24 9.82
N PRO A 211 3.44 12.67 8.67
CA PRO A 211 4.73 13.34 8.63
C PRO A 211 4.76 14.60 9.49
N THR A 212 5.86 14.84 10.20
CA THR A 212 6.04 16.08 10.98
C THR A 212 6.59 17.23 10.15
N GLY A 213 6.87 16.99 8.86
CA GLY A 213 7.61 17.90 7.99
C GLY A 213 9.14 17.74 8.07
N ARG A 214 9.63 16.90 9.01
CA ARG A 214 11.06 16.65 9.21
C ARG A 214 11.51 15.33 8.59
N THR A 215 12.82 15.19 8.42
CA THR A 215 13.47 13.94 8.02
C THR A 215 14.48 13.52 9.08
N THR A 216 14.67 12.22 9.23
CA THR A 216 15.75 11.63 10.04
C THR A 216 16.74 10.92 9.14
N GLU A 217 18.03 10.99 9.48
CA GLU A 217 19.06 10.13 8.87
C GLU A 217 18.76 8.68 9.22
N VAL A 218 18.84 7.78 8.23
CA VAL A 218 18.64 6.34 8.48
C VAL A 218 19.88 5.67 9.05
N ALA A 219 21.05 6.29 8.90
CA ALA A 219 22.34 5.71 9.26
C ALA A 219 22.39 5.23 10.71
N GLY A 220 22.69 3.95 10.92
CA GLY A 220 22.78 3.36 12.26
C GLY A 220 21.43 3.15 12.95
N THR A 221 20.33 3.25 12.21
CA THR A 221 18.96 3.00 12.71
C THR A 221 18.39 1.71 12.11
N PRO A 222 17.31 1.14 12.66
CA PRO A 222 16.58 0.04 12.02
C PRO A 222 15.97 0.39 10.64
N LEU A 223 15.93 1.67 10.25
CA LEU A 223 15.49 2.15 8.94
C LEU A 223 16.62 2.13 7.90
N ASP A 224 17.86 1.75 8.27
CA ASP A 224 19.02 1.75 7.35
C ASP A 224 18.97 0.59 6.35
N PHE A 225 18.39 0.86 5.18
CA PHE A 225 18.39 -0.04 4.02
C PHE A 225 19.34 0.42 2.91
N ARG A 226 20.32 1.30 3.19
CA ARG A 226 21.25 1.81 2.15
C ARG A 226 22.11 0.70 1.52
N SER A 227 22.31 -0.38 2.26
CA SER A 227 22.87 -1.64 1.79
C SER A 227 21.86 -2.77 2.01
N PHE A 228 22.02 -3.87 1.27
CA PHE A 228 21.17 -5.05 1.48
C PHE A 228 21.18 -5.48 2.95
N ARG A 229 19.99 -5.66 3.49
CA ARG A 229 19.76 -6.37 4.75
C ARG A 229 18.41 -7.07 4.71
N THR A 230 18.23 -8.05 5.58
CA THR A 230 16.94 -8.73 5.69
C THR A 230 15.88 -7.80 6.28
N ILE A 231 14.65 -7.88 5.80
CA ILE A 231 13.53 -7.10 6.34
C ILE A 231 13.29 -7.47 7.82
N GLY A 232 13.39 -8.76 8.14
CA GLY A 232 13.16 -9.29 9.48
C GLY A 232 14.14 -8.79 10.53
N GLU A 233 15.41 -8.54 10.18
CA GLU A 233 16.40 -8.01 11.12
C GLU A 233 15.97 -6.67 11.72
N GLY A 234 15.40 -5.78 10.92
CA GLY A 234 15.06 -4.46 11.42
C GLY A 234 13.72 -4.42 12.17
N ILE A 235 12.79 -5.33 11.85
CA ILE A 235 11.60 -5.60 12.68
C ILE A 235 12.03 -6.23 14.01
N GLY A 236 12.90 -7.24 13.97
CA GLY A 236 13.48 -7.93 15.12
C GLY A 236 14.36 -7.05 15.99
N ALA A 237 15.10 -6.10 15.41
CA ALA A 237 15.88 -5.12 16.18
C ALA A 237 14.98 -4.11 16.93
N ALA A 238 13.75 -3.89 16.46
CA ALA A 238 12.76 -3.05 17.14
C ALA A 238 12.01 -3.80 18.27
N SER A 239 11.94 -5.14 18.20
CA SER A 239 11.48 -6.01 19.27
C SER A 239 12.66 -6.49 20.13
N CYS A 240 12.89 -5.84 21.26
CA CYS A 240 13.98 -6.18 22.21
C CYS A 240 14.13 -7.71 22.43
N PRO A 241 15.36 -8.28 22.48
CA PRO A 241 15.57 -9.71 22.62
C PRO A 241 15.21 -10.17 24.05
N THR A 242 14.16 -10.96 24.20
CA THR A 242 13.99 -11.72 25.45
C THR A 242 14.92 -12.92 25.45
N ALA A 243 15.76 -12.94 26.48
CA ALA A 243 16.71 -13.99 26.80
C ALA A 243 16.09 -15.39 26.74
N GLY A 244 16.90 -16.35 26.30
CA GLY A 244 16.57 -17.76 26.29
C GLY A 244 16.07 -18.27 27.64
N GLY A 245 14.95 -18.97 27.61
CA GLY A 245 14.38 -19.64 28.77
C GLY A 245 13.25 -20.56 28.32
N SER A 246 13.57 -21.83 28.14
CA SER A 246 12.59 -22.90 27.97
C SER A 246 11.59 -22.87 29.12
N LEU A 247 10.30 -22.66 28.82
CA LEU A 247 9.22 -22.89 29.77
C LEU A 247 8.26 -23.92 29.17
N ARG A 248 8.18 -25.05 29.88
CA ARG A 248 7.29 -26.19 29.60
C ARG A 248 5.83 -25.77 29.70
N ALA A 249 5.01 -26.35 28.81
CA ALA A 249 3.57 -26.22 28.81
C ALA A 249 2.94 -26.70 30.13
N GLY A 250 2.16 -25.83 30.76
CA GLY A 250 1.21 -26.16 31.82
C GLY A 250 -0.21 -25.97 31.28
N THR A 251 -0.98 -27.05 31.26
CA THR A 251 -2.37 -27.11 30.79
C THR A 251 -3.31 -26.36 31.74
N GLY A 252 -4.06 -25.39 31.23
CA GLY A 252 -5.15 -24.73 31.93
C GLY A 252 -6.17 -24.19 30.94
N SER A 253 -7.29 -24.90 30.77
CA SER A 253 -8.42 -24.54 29.91
C SER A 253 -9.22 -23.38 30.52
N VAL A 254 -9.52 -22.35 29.74
CA VAL A 254 -10.53 -21.35 30.08
C VAL A 254 -11.61 -21.36 28.99
N ASN A 255 -12.85 -21.61 29.41
CA ASN A 255 -14.05 -21.67 28.56
C ASN A 255 -14.39 -20.29 27.98
N VAL A 256 -14.72 -20.24 26.69
CA VAL A 256 -15.33 -19.10 26.01
C VAL A 256 -16.79 -19.46 25.70
N PRO A 257 -17.81 -18.65 26.03
CA PRO A 257 -19.18 -18.90 25.62
C PRO A 257 -19.45 -18.36 24.20
N GLU A 258 -20.19 -19.12 23.40
CA GLU A 258 -20.62 -18.78 22.03
C GLU A 258 -21.66 -17.65 21.97
N PRO A 259 -21.75 -16.89 20.86
CA PRO A 259 -22.80 -15.88 20.67
C PRO A 259 -24.06 -16.47 20.00
N GLY A 260 -25.19 -16.26 20.66
CA GLY A 260 -26.53 -16.55 20.15
C GLY A 260 -27.09 -15.46 19.22
N THR A 261 -27.83 -15.93 18.23
CA THR A 261 -28.62 -15.22 17.21
C THR A 261 -29.74 -14.31 17.76
N GLY A 262 -30.07 -13.22 17.05
CA GLY A 262 -31.40 -12.59 17.14
C GLY A 262 -31.51 -11.14 16.66
N TYR A 263 -32.17 -10.94 15.52
CA TYR A 263 -32.66 -9.65 14.99
C TYR A 263 -33.77 -9.04 15.86
N GLY A 264 -33.90 -7.71 15.90
CA GLY A 264 -35.13 -7.04 16.35
C GLY A 264 -35.02 -5.54 16.68
N THR A 265 -35.55 -4.72 15.78
CA THR A 265 -35.92 -3.28 15.84
C THR A 265 -36.54 -2.78 17.16
N GLU A 266 -36.19 -1.55 17.58
CA GLU A 266 -37.07 -0.34 17.56
C GLU A 266 -36.47 0.85 18.35
N LEU A 267 -36.67 2.06 17.81
CA LEU A 267 -36.43 3.35 18.47
C LEU A 267 -37.44 3.59 19.59
N ARG A 268 -37.00 4.17 20.72
CA ARG A 268 -37.75 5.20 21.45
C ARG A 268 -36.85 5.98 22.42
N ALA A 269 -36.90 7.30 22.32
CA ALA A 269 -36.30 8.23 23.26
C ALA A 269 -37.20 8.40 24.50
N ALA A 270 -36.60 8.49 25.70
CA ALA A 270 -37.14 9.27 26.80
C ALA A 270 -36.06 9.57 27.86
N THR A 271 -36.10 10.83 28.27
CA THR A 271 -35.34 11.57 29.28
C THR A 271 -35.31 10.97 30.69
N GLY A 272 -34.18 11.10 31.39
CA GLY A 272 -34.06 10.93 32.84
C GLY A 272 -32.72 11.45 33.37
N THR A 273 -32.75 12.61 34.03
CA THR A 273 -31.60 13.27 34.68
C THR A 273 -31.41 12.84 36.15
N ARG A 274 -30.15 13.00 36.62
CA ARG A 274 -29.63 13.01 38.02
C ARG A 274 -29.28 11.63 38.60
N THR A 275 -28.18 11.39 39.30
CA THR A 275 -27.13 12.16 40.03
C THR A 275 -25.84 11.33 39.92
N GLY A 276 -24.62 11.85 39.74
CA GLY A 276 -23.91 12.73 40.67
C GLY A 276 -23.18 11.91 41.74
N GLU A 277 -22.10 11.20 41.39
CA GLU A 277 -21.07 10.78 42.36
C GLU A 277 -19.70 10.72 41.65
N GLU A 278 -18.83 11.67 42.01
CA GLU A 278 -17.46 11.81 41.53
C GLU A 278 -16.58 10.72 42.16
N ALA A 279 -16.02 9.84 41.34
CA ALA A 279 -14.84 9.05 41.69
C ALA A 279 -13.63 9.62 40.95
N GLY A 280 -12.67 10.16 41.71
CA GLY A 280 -11.44 10.75 41.18
C GLY A 280 -10.58 9.78 40.35
N PRO A 281 -9.61 10.29 39.58
CA PRO A 281 -8.82 9.47 38.68
C PRO A 281 -7.88 8.56 39.49
N GLY A 282 -8.25 7.29 39.60
CA GLY A 282 -7.35 6.23 40.03
C GLY A 282 -6.21 6.10 39.03
N THR A 283 -4.99 6.40 39.48
CA THR A 283 -3.76 6.14 38.74
C THR A 283 -3.52 4.64 38.68
N ALA A 284 -3.97 4.00 37.60
CA ALA A 284 -3.58 2.62 37.29
C ALA A 284 -2.15 2.62 36.75
N SER A 285 -1.16 2.57 37.65
CA SER A 285 0.22 2.25 37.34
C SER A 285 0.33 0.75 37.03
N GLY A 286 0.05 0.37 35.78
CA GLY A 286 0.35 -0.96 35.25
C GLY A 286 1.79 -1.03 34.77
N THR A 287 2.73 -1.43 35.64
CA THR A 287 4.10 -1.77 35.25
C THR A 287 4.12 -3.19 34.67
N GLY A 288 3.84 -3.31 33.37
CA GLY A 288 4.37 -4.41 32.57
C GLY A 288 5.89 -4.25 32.38
N PRO A 289 6.63 -5.30 31.99
CA PRO A 289 8.06 -5.17 31.72
C PRO A 289 8.25 -4.05 30.69
N GLY A 290 8.95 -2.98 31.11
CA GLY A 290 9.05 -1.74 30.36
C GLY A 290 9.60 -2.01 28.97
N ILE A 291 8.73 -1.92 27.98
CA ILE A 291 9.11 -2.06 26.58
C ILE A 291 9.93 -0.80 26.27
N GLY A 292 11.22 -0.96 25.95
CA GLY A 292 12.14 0.15 25.67
C GLY A 292 11.62 1.09 24.57
N PRO A 293 12.20 2.29 24.39
CA PRO A 293 11.68 3.27 23.44
C PRO A 293 11.52 2.69 22.02
N ASP A 294 10.48 3.14 21.31
CA ASP A 294 10.25 2.84 19.88
C ASP A 294 10.26 4.16 19.09
N PRO A 295 11.44 4.79 18.94
CA PRO A 295 11.54 6.13 18.36
C PRO A 295 11.12 6.19 16.89
N TYR A 296 11.02 5.04 16.23
CA TYR A 296 10.63 4.92 14.82
C TYR A 296 9.26 4.26 14.65
N GLY A 297 8.54 3.89 15.72
CA GLY A 297 7.22 3.28 15.63
C GLY A 297 7.16 1.88 15.01
N ILE A 298 8.29 1.26 14.63
CA ILE A 298 8.32 -0.03 13.93
C ILE A 298 7.63 -1.12 14.77
N ARG A 299 7.88 -1.13 16.08
CA ARG A 299 7.28 -2.14 16.97
C ARG A 299 5.80 -1.85 17.20
N ALA A 300 5.41 -0.58 17.37
CA ALA A 300 4.00 -0.19 17.51
C ALA A 300 3.18 -0.50 16.25
N LEU A 301 3.82 -0.46 15.08
CA LEU A 301 3.23 -0.81 13.79
C LEU A 301 3.24 -2.31 13.51
N GLY A 302 4.03 -3.09 14.25
CA GLY A 302 4.28 -4.50 13.97
C GLY A 302 5.18 -4.72 12.75
N GLY A 303 5.87 -3.70 12.24
CA GLY A 303 6.70 -3.75 11.05
C GLY A 303 6.92 -2.36 10.44
N TYR A 304 7.28 -2.29 9.17
CA TYR A 304 7.47 -1.02 8.46
C TYR A 304 6.17 -0.54 7.81
N ASP A 305 5.90 0.77 7.93
CA ASP A 305 4.94 1.54 7.11
C ASP A 305 5.51 2.98 6.99
N HIS A 306 6.71 3.08 6.40
CA HIS A 306 7.55 4.29 6.50
C HIS A 306 7.84 4.90 5.13
N PRO A 307 7.75 6.23 4.97
CA PRO A 307 8.17 6.94 3.76
C PRO A 307 9.67 7.25 3.77
N PHE A 308 10.32 6.94 2.66
CA PHE A 308 11.72 7.20 2.38
C PHE A 308 11.85 8.14 1.18
N PRO A 309 12.25 9.41 1.39
CA PRO A 309 12.78 10.27 0.33
C PRO A 309 13.86 9.57 -0.50
N ILE A 310 13.70 9.57 -1.83
CA ILE A 310 14.69 8.97 -2.74
C ILE A 310 15.86 9.95 -2.92
N ASP A 311 17.07 9.47 -2.68
CA ASP A 311 18.29 10.26 -2.78
C ASP A 311 18.52 10.72 -4.24
N GLY A 312 18.84 12.01 -4.41
CA GLY A 312 19.15 12.56 -5.73
C GLY A 312 17.95 12.64 -6.69
N TRP A 313 16.72 12.43 -6.21
CA TRP A 313 15.51 12.55 -7.01
C TRP A 313 15.45 13.88 -7.77
N ARG A 314 14.95 13.81 -9.01
CA ARG A 314 14.63 14.98 -9.84
C ARG A 314 13.26 14.78 -10.47
N PRO A 315 12.42 15.83 -10.55
CA PRO A 315 11.12 15.74 -11.19
C PRO A 315 11.20 15.14 -12.60
N ASN A 316 10.32 14.18 -12.90
CA ASN A 316 10.18 13.54 -14.22
C ASN A 316 11.41 12.75 -14.70
N ILE A 317 12.38 12.47 -13.84
CA ILE A 317 13.54 11.60 -14.15
C ILE A 317 13.37 10.28 -13.42
N LEU A 318 13.45 9.18 -14.16
CA LEU A 318 13.41 7.84 -13.60
C LEU A 318 14.72 7.58 -12.83
N ALA A 319 14.62 7.28 -11.53
CA ALA A 319 15.73 6.96 -10.65
C ALA A 319 15.49 5.62 -9.96
N GLU A 320 16.56 4.96 -9.53
CA GLU A 320 16.46 3.75 -8.71
C GLU A 320 15.89 4.10 -7.33
N ALA A 321 14.89 3.34 -6.87
CA ALA A 321 14.26 3.50 -5.57
C ALA A 321 14.62 2.37 -4.61
N ALA A 322 14.62 1.13 -5.12
CA ALA A 322 14.84 -0.05 -4.30
C ALA A 322 15.33 -1.24 -5.12
N GLU A 323 15.89 -2.23 -4.42
CA GLU A 323 16.06 -3.58 -4.91
C GLU A 323 15.67 -4.57 -3.81
N LEU A 324 14.80 -5.51 -4.14
CA LEU A 324 14.35 -6.59 -3.25
C LEU A 324 14.82 -7.93 -3.80
N ARG A 325 15.29 -8.82 -2.92
CA ARG A 325 15.84 -10.13 -3.26
C ARG A 325 15.30 -11.22 -2.35
N ASP A 326 15.07 -12.39 -2.92
CA ASP A 326 14.91 -13.62 -2.14
C ASP A 326 16.12 -14.54 -2.38
N PRO A 327 17.01 -14.70 -1.38
CA PRO A 327 18.17 -15.59 -1.49
C PRO A 327 17.84 -17.06 -1.75
N GLN A 328 16.62 -17.53 -1.46
CA GLN A 328 16.25 -18.94 -1.66
C GLN A 328 15.93 -19.23 -3.13
N SER A 329 15.00 -18.50 -3.73
CA SER A 329 14.68 -18.63 -5.16
C SER A 329 15.78 -18.04 -6.06
N GLY A 330 16.48 -17.01 -5.58
CA GLY A 330 17.39 -16.19 -6.38
C GLY A 330 16.66 -15.16 -7.24
N ARG A 331 15.36 -14.95 -7.03
CA ARG A 331 14.62 -13.86 -7.67
C ARG A 331 15.02 -12.51 -7.07
N ARG A 332 15.04 -11.49 -7.93
CA ARG A 332 15.10 -10.09 -7.53
C ARG A 332 14.06 -9.26 -8.26
N VAL A 333 13.74 -8.11 -7.70
CA VAL A 333 13.08 -7.01 -8.40
C VAL A 333 13.83 -5.71 -8.14
N GLU A 334 14.22 -5.04 -9.22
CA GLU A 334 14.71 -3.67 -9.20
C GLU A 334 13.51 -2.72 -9.40
N VAL A 335 13.38 -1.72 -8.53
CA VAL A 335 12.31 -0.72 -8.59
C VAL A 335 12.90 0.62 -8.99
N LEU A 336 12.45 1.16 -10.12
CA LEU A 336 12.77 2.50 -10.57
C LEU A 336 11.51 3.36 -10.56
N THR A 337 11.63 4.66 -10.30
CA THR A 337 10.47 5.56 -10.30
C THR A 337 10.85 7.00 -10.61
N SER A 338 9.89 7.77 -11.14
CA SER A 338 9.96 9.23 -11.25
C SER A 338 9.41 9.94 -10.01
N GLN A 339 8.85 9.19 -9.05
CA GLN A 339 8.30 9.71 -7.81
C GLN A 339 9.41 10.08 -6.80
N PRO A 340 9.16 11.03 -5.89
CA PRO A 340 10.18 11.51 -4.96
C PRO A 340 10.37 10.64 -3.71
N CYS A 341 9.43 9.71 -3.44
CA CYS A 341 9.42 8.90 -2.23
C CYS A 341 9.02 7.47 -2.56
N ILE A 342 9.54 6.54 -1.75
CA ILE A 342 9.07 5.17 -1.66
C ILE A 342 8.55 4.90 -0.25
N VAL A 343 7.35 4.36 -0.11
CA VAL A 343 6.83 3.86 1.16
C VAL A 343 7.07 2.36 1.24
N LEU A 344 7.83 1.95 2.25
CA LEU A 344 8.03 0.54 2.58
C LEU A 344 6.91 0.10 3.52
N ARG A 345 6.08 -0.83 3.06
CA ARG A 345 5.07 -1.48 3.90
C ARG A 345 5.24 -2.99 3.92
N THR A 346 5.43 -3.56 5.11
CA THR A 346 5.71 -5.00 5.26
C THR A 346 4.48 -5.83 5.59
N GLY A 347 3.31 -5.41 5.12
CA GLY A 347 2.09 -6.22 5.29
C GLY A 347 1.73 -6.51 6.76
N ASN A 348 1.91 -5.54 7.65
CA ASN A 348 1.83 -5.74 9.11
C ASN A 348 0.43 -6.13 9.63
N ARG A 349 -0.59 -6.02 8.77
CA ARG A 349 -2.00 -6.32 9.06
C ARG A 349 -2.67 -6.93 7.83
N LEU A 350 -1.96 -7.84 7.16
CA LEU A 350 -2.52 -8.61 6.05
C LEU A 350 -3.47 -9.71 6.53
N ALA A 351 -3.40 -10.08 7.81
CA ALA A 351 -4.34 -10.99 8.46
C ALA A 351 -5.78 -10.46 8.37
N GLY A 352 -6.43 -10.72 7.24
CA GLY A 352 -7.70 -10.10 6.87
C GLY A 352 -7.96 -10.01 5.37
N GLY A 353 -6.92 -10.06 4.53
CA GLY A 353 -6.97 -9.95 3.07
C GLY A 353 -7.12 -11.29 2.33
N CYS A 354 -6.89 -11.29 1.02
CA CYS A 354 -7.26 -12.41 0.14
C CYS A 354 -6.27 -13.56 -0.01
N GLU A 355 -6.70 -14.81 0.20
CA GLU A 355 -6.23 -16.04 -0.47
C GLU A 355 -7.47 -16.96 -0.68
N PRO A 356 -7.39 -18.05 -1.48
CA PRO A 356 -8.53 -18.85 -1.94
C PRO A 356 -9.43 -19.44 -0.84
N ASP A 357 -8.85 -19.76 0.32
CA ASP A 357 -9.48 -20.54 1.39
C ASP A 357 -9.19 -19.93 2.78
N GLY A 358 -8.63 -18.71 2.84
CA GLY A 358 -8.15 -18.08 4.08
C GLY A 358 -7.39 -16.76 3.84
N ARG A 359 -6.93 -16.12 4.92
CA ARG A 359 -6.27 -14.80 4.89
C ARG A 359 -4.75 -14.96 4.72
N TYR A 360 -4.10 -14.09 3.92
CA TYR A 360 -2.64 -13.96 4.00
C TYR A 360 -2.23 -13.64 5.45
N ALA A 361 -1.17 -14.28 5.94
CA ALA A 361 -0.60 -13.94 7.24
C ALA A 361 0.01 -12.54 7.21
N ASP A 362 0.16 -11.92 8.38
CA ASP A 362 0.99 -10.72 8.49
C ASP A 362 2.39 -11.02 7.96
N HIS A 363 2.98 -10.04 7.27
CA HIS A 363 4.26 -10.18 6.58
C HIS A 363 4.28 -11.21 5.44
N ALA A 364 3.14 -11.66 4.91
CA ALA A 364 3.13 -12.53 3.73
C ALA A 364 3.66 -11.84 2.46
N GLY A 365 3.68 -10.50 2.43
CA GLY A 365 4.19 -9.72 1.31
C GLY A 365 4.62 -8.31 1.70
N VAL A 366 5.41 -7.68 0.83
CA VAL A 366 5.90 -6.31 0.97
C VAL A 366 5.40 -5.42 -0.17
N MET A 367 4.96 -4.20 0.14
CA MET A 367 4.66 -3.16 -0.84
C MET A 367 5.78 -2.12 -0.86
N LEU A 368 6.17 -1.76 -2.07
CA LEU A 368 7.17 -0.73 -2.40
C LEU A 368 6.49 0.39 -3.18
N GLU A 369 5.74 1.22 -2.45
CA GLU A 369 4.86 2.25 -3.03
C GLU A 369 5.66 3.49 -3.40
N CYS A 370 5.96 3.63 -4.69
CA CYS A 370 6.58 4.83 -5.23
C CYS A 370 5.52 5.91 -5.42
N GLN A 371 5.62 6.99 -4.64
CA GLN A 371 4.59 8.01 -4.53
C GLN A 371 5.18 9.35 -4.10
N HIS A 372 4.33 10.35 -4.04
CA HIS A 372 4.66 11.60 -3.39
C HIS A 372 4.70 11.47 -1.86
N TYR A 373 5.16 12.50 -1.16
CA TYR A 373 5.31 12.45 0.30
C TYR A 373 3.92 12.47 0.89
N PRO A 374 3.60 11.58 1.86
CA PRO A 374 2.35 11.70 2.60
C PRO A 374 2.21 13.11 3.18
N ASP A 375 0.98 13.60 3.25
CA ASP A 375 0.62 14.91 3.78
C ASP A 375 1.33 16.12 3.13
N ALA A 376 1.94 15.97 1.94
CA ALA A 376 2.70 17.04 1.28
C ALA A 376 1.91 18.36 1.08
N VAL A 377 0.58 18.29 1.02
CA VAL A 377 -0.28 19.49 0.92
C VAL A 377 -0.17 20.42 2.14
N HIS A 378 0.27 19.93 3.29
CA HIS A 378 0.51 20.72 4.51
C HIS A 378 1.98 21.09 4.74
N HIS A 379 2.90 20.57 3.93
CA HIS A 379 4.33 20.74 4.11
C HIS A 379 4.94 21.47 2.90
N PRO A 380 4.99 22.81 2.89
CA PRO A 380 5.46 23.59 1.74
C PRO A 380 6.94 23.38 1.38
N ALA A 381 7.72 22.74 2.27
CA ALA A 381 9.10 22.33 2.00
C ALA A 381 9.20 20.99 1.24
N PHE A 382 8.13 20.19 1.20
CA PHE A 382 8.07 18.98 0.38
C PHE A 382 7.82 19.38 -1.08
N PRO A 383 8.15 18.51 -2.06
CA PRO A 383 7.72 18.78 -3.42
C PRO A 383 6.18 18.87 -3.45
N SER A 384 5.64 19.67 -4.39
CA SER A 384 4.21 19.99 -4.38
C SER A 384 3.38 18.87 -4.98
N PRO A 385 2.29 18.42 -4.31
CA PRO A 385 1.38 17.42 -4.85
C PRO A 385 0.25 18.03 -5.70
N LEU A 386 0.32 19.33 -5.98
CA LEU A 386 -0.71 20.02 -6.74
C LEU A 386 -0.54 19.77 -8.24
N LEU A 387 -1.63 19.43 -8.90
CA LEU A 387 -1.77 19.42 -10.35
C LEU A 387 -2.66 20.60 -10.76
N ARG A 388 -2.15 21.51 -11.59
CA ARG A 388 -2.92 22.61 -12.17
C ARG A 388 -3.69 22.17 -13.42
N ALA A 389 -4.70 22.94 -13.81
CA ALA A 389 -5.58 22.62 -14.94
C ALA A 389 -4.87 22.58 -16.31
N ASP A 390 -3.76 23.31 -16.45
CA ASP A 390 -2.94 23.37 -17.66
C ASP A 390 -1.75 22.39 -17.65
N GLU A 391 -1.59 21.63 -16.58
CA GLU A 391 -0.50 20.68 -16.40
C GLU A 391 -0.93 19.25 -16.77
N LEU A 392 0.07 18.39 -17.01
CA LEU A 392 -0.11 16.94 -17.15
C LEU A 392 0.60 16.28 -15.98
N TYR A 393 -0.15 15.52 -15.18
CA TYR A 393 0.46 14.56 -14.27
C TYR A 393 0.98 13.38 -15.08
N CYS A 394 2.25 13.04 -14.92
CA CYS A 394 2.86 11.86 -15.52
C CYS A 394 3.88 11.30 -14.53
N GLN A 395 3.60 10.13 -13.98
CA GLN A 395 4.50 9.45 -13.05
C GLN A 395 4.65 7.99 -13.45
N LYS A 396 5.88 7.50 -13.50
CA LYS A 396 6.21 6.14 -13.92
C LYS A 396 6.92 5.40 -12.79
N THR A 397 6.53 4.14 -12.59
CA THR A 397 7.25 3.17 -11.77
C THR A 397 7.52 1.92 -12.59
N VAL A 398 8.73 1.37 -12.48
CA VAL A 398 9.18 0.17 -13.20
C VAL A 398 9.59 -0.87 -12.17
N TYR A 399 8.99 -2.06 -12.25
CA TYR A 399 9.37 -3.25 -11.51
C TYR A 399 10.07 -4.21 -12.48
N ARG A 400 11.40 -4.24 -12.45
CA ARG A 400 12.20 -5.12 -13.32
C ARG A 400 12.54 -6.41 -12.58
N PHE A 401 11.90 -7.50 -12.96
CA PHE A 401 12.12 -8.81 -12.35
C PHE A 401 13.29 -9.54 -13.00
N GLY A 402 14.05 -10.28 -12.20
CA GLY A 402 15.18 -11.05 -12.70
C GLY A 402 15.74 -12.00 -11.65
N THR A 403 16.95 -12.51 -11.91
CA THR A 403 17.68 -13.40 -11.00
C THR A 403 19.06 -12.86 -10.71
N PHE A 404 19.59 -13.07 -9.50
CA PHE A 404 20.86 -12.49 -9.02
C PHE A 404 21.89 -13.53 -8.56
#